data_AF-A0A8T4V624-F1
#
_entry.id   AF-A0A8T4V624-F1
#
_cell.length_a   1.000
_cell.length_b   1.000
_cell.length_c   1.000
_cell.angle_alpha   90.00
_cell.angle_beta   90.00
_cell.angle_gamma   90.00
#
_symmetry.space_group_name_H-M   'P 1'
#
loop_
_entity.id
_entity.type
_entity.pdbx_description
1 polymer ?
#
loop_
_entity_poly.entity_id
_entity_poly.type
_entity_poly.pdbx_seq_one_letter_code
_entity_poly.pdbx_strand_id
1 'polypeptide(L)'
;MDITQILGWIATFLFSIMIIPQMVRTLRTRDTKGVSLLLFAIFLIANIIALIYAILIGQGPLIIKYIIAIETTLAYIGIFAYFSVKKRKTRS
;
A
#
# COMPACT_ATOMS: atom_id res chain seq x y z
N MET A 1 -13.34 -26.14 0.63
CA MET A 1 -12.60 -24.97 1.17
C MET A 1 -13.30 -24.56 2.45
N ASP A 2 -12.56 -24.40 3.53
CA ASP A 2 -13.11 -23.99 4.82
C ASP A 2 -13.59 -22.53 4.74
N ILE A 3 -14.62 -22.15 5.51
CA ILE A 3 -15.18 -20.78 5.52
C ILE A 3 -14.09 -19.75 5.87
N THR A 4 -13.15 -20.15 6.74
CA THR A 4 -11.97 -19.39 7.12
C THR A 4 -11.08 -19.02 5.91
N GLN A 5 -10.90 -19.97 4.98
CA GLN A 5 -10.10 -19.74 3.77
C GLN A 5 -10.80 -18.78 2.81
N ILE A 6 -12.12 -18.92 2.66
CA ILE A 6 -12.93 -18.03 1.80
C ILE A 6 -12.86 -16.58 2.31
N LEU A 7 -13.05 -16.38 3.62
CA LEU A 7 -12.93 -15.06 4.24
C LEU A 7 -11.51 -14.49 4.10
N GLY A 8 -10.47 -15.32 4.24
CA GLY A 8 -9.08 -14.91 4.04
C GLY A 8 -8.79 -14.41 2.62
N TRP A 9 -9.34 -15.09 1.60
CA TRP A 9 -9.22 -14.66 0.20
C TRP A 9 -9.98 -13.38 -0.10
N ILE A 10 -11.22 -13.25 0.41
CA ILE A 10 -12.02 -12.02 0.26
C ILE A 10 -11.30 -10.84 0.92
N ALA A 11 -10.82 -11.01 2.15
CA ALA A 11 -10.06 -9.97 2.85
C ALA A 11 -8.81 -9.56 2.06
N THR A 12 -8.06 -10.54 1.56
CA THR A 12 -6.86 -10.29 0.73
C THR A 12 -7.18 -9.47 -0.51
N PHE A 13 -8.26 -9.82 -1.21
CA PHE A 13 -8.72 -9.09 -2.39
C PHE A 13 -9.15 -7.66 -2.07
N LEU A 14 -9.98 -7.48 -1.02
CA LEU A 14 -10.46 -6.18 -0.58
C LEU A 14 -9.30 -5.26 -0.15
N PHE A 15 -8.36 -5.76 0.65
CA PHE A 15 -7.19 -4.99 1.07
C PHE A 15 -6.30 -4.61 -0.12
N SER A 16 -6.17 -5.47 -1.12
CA SER A 16 -5.39 -5.18 -2.34
C SER A 16 -6.02 -4.05 -3.15
N ILE A 17 -7.35 -4.04 -3.29
CA ILE A 17 -8.05 -3.01 -4.07
C ILE A 17 -8.22 -1.70 -3.30
N MET A 18 -8.27 -1.72 -1.96
CA MET A 18 -8.52 -0.55 -1.12
C MET A 18 -7.54 0.62 -1.38
N ILE A 19 -6.28 0.33 -1.72
CA ILE A 19 -5.26 1.36 -1.98
C ILE A 19 -5.48 2.07 -3.33
N ILE A 20 -6.08 1.40 -4.31
CA ILE A 20 -6.29 1.92 -5.66
C ILE A 20 -7.15 3.21 -5.69
N PRO A 21 -8.34 3.28 -5.07
CA PRO A 21 -9.16 4.49 -5.11
C PRO A 21 -8.49 5.68 -4.43
N GLN A 22 -7.75 5.44 -3.34
CA GLN A 22 -6.96 6.48 -2.68
C GLN A 22 -5.85 6.99 -3.62
N MET A 23 -5.18 6.08 -4.35
CA MET A 23 -4.18 6.43 -5.34
C MET A 23 -4.74 7.26 -6.50
N VAL A 24 -5.87 6.82 -7.07
CA VAL A 24 -6.57 7.54 -8.14
C VAL A 24 -6.97 8.94 -7.70
N ARG A 25 -7.47 9.10 -6.46
CA ARG A 25 -7.82 10.42 -5.92
C ARG A 25 -6.61 11.34 -5.84
N THR A 26 -5.47 10.87 -5.33
CA THR A 26 -4.22 11.65 -5.27
C THR A 26 -3.72 12.04 -6.66
N LEU A 27 -3.77 11.13 -7.62
CA LEU A 27 -3.38 11.39 -9.01
C LEU A 27 -4.28 12.45 -9.67
N ARG A 28 -5.61 12.38 -9.42
CA ARG A 28 -6.60 13.29 -9.99
C ARG A 28 -6.54 14.69 -9.39
N THR A 29 -6.38 14.81 -8.07
CA THR A 29 -6.36 16.12 -7.41
C THR A 29 -4.99 16.80 -7.49
N ARG A 30 -3.91 16.05 -7.75
CA ARG A 30 -2.51 16.52 -7.66
C ARG A 30 -2.22 17.27 -6.36
N ASP A 31 -3.03 17.04 -5.34
CA ASP A 31 -2.92 17.70 -4.05
C ASP A 31 -2.36 16.75 -3.02
N THR A 32 -1.06 16.89 -2.82
CA THR A 32 -0.26 16.15 -1.85
C THR A 32 -0.17 16.87 -0.51
N LYS A 33 -0.75 18.08 -0.37
CA LYS A 33 -0.59 18.91 0.84
C LYS A 33 -1.21 18.33 2.10
N GLY A 34 -2.21 17.45 1.98
CA GLY A 34 -2.88 16.80 3.11
C GLY A 34 -2.42 15.37 3.39
N VAL A 35 -1.48 14.84 2.60
CA VAL A 35 -1.13 13.42 2.63
C VAL A 35 0.28 13.28 3.21
N SER A 36 0.37 12.69 4.40
CA SER A 36 1.65 12.51 5.09
C SER A 36 2.45 11.37 4.47
N LEU A 37 3.61 11.69 3.86
CA LEU A 37 4.56 10.68 3.37
C LEU A 37 4.98 9.70 4.49
N LEU A 38 5.03 10.19 5.73
CA LEU A 38 5.36 9.41 6.92
C LEU A 38 4.34 8.28 7.15
N LEU A 39 3.05 8.50 6.87
CA LEU A 39 2.03 7.47 6.99
C LEU A 39 2.34 6.27 6.10
N PHE A 40 2.71 6.52 4.85
CA PHE A 40 3.03 5.45 3.90
C PHE A 40 4.35 4.76 4.21
N ALA A 41 5.34 5.50 4.74
CA ALA A 41 6.58 4.91 5.23
C ALA A 41 6.33 3.96 6.42
N ILE A 42 5.52 4.38 7.40
CA ILE A 42 5.11 3.53 8.52
C ILE A 42 4.31 2.33 8.02
N PHE A 43 3.39 2.53 7.07
CA PHE A 43 2.61 1.46 6.47
C PHE A 43 3.49 0.44 5.75
N LEU A 44 4.51 0.89 5.01
CA LEU A 44 5.47 0.00 4.35
C LEU A 44 6.21 -0.87 5.38
N ILE A 45 6.74 -0.26 6.46
CA ILE A 45 7.43 -0.98 7.54
C ILE A 45 6.48 -2.00 8.19
N ALA A 46 5.24 -1.61 8.47
CA ALA A 46 4.24 -2.50 9.04
C ALA A 46 3.95 -3.71 8.14
N ASN A 47 3.84 -3.52 6.82
CA ASN A 47 3.63 -4.63 5.88
C ASN A 47 4.86 -5.55 5.77
N ILE A 48 6.08 -5.02 5.87
CA ILE A 48 7.30 -5.83 5.92
C ILE A 48 7.31 -6.72 7.17
N ILE A 49 7.03 -6.13 8.34
CA ILE A 49 6.95 -6.87 9.60
C ILE A 49 5.85 -7.95 9.51
N ALA A 50 4.69 -7.60 8.94
CA ALA A 50 3.59 -8.52 8.81
C ALA A 50 3.83 -9.63 7.76
N LEU A 51 4.63 -9.36 6.71
CA LEU A 51 5.10 -10.38 5.77
C LEU A 51 6.00 -11.40 6.49
N ILE A 52 6.96 -10.93 7.29
CA ILE A 52 7.82 -11.81 8.10
C ILE A 52 6.95 -12.66 9.02
N TYR A 53 5.99 -12.06 9.72
CA TYR A 53 5.03 -12.78 10.55
C TYR A 53 4.23 -13.83 9.76
N ALA A 54 3.72 -13.49 8.56
CA ALA A 54 2.98 -14.39 7.70
C ALA A 54 3.80 -15.60 7.24
N ILE A 55 5.09 -15.40 6.96
CA ILE A 55 6.05 -16.46 6.62
C ILE A 55 6.25 -17.38 7.83
N LEU A 56 6.44 -16.82 9.03
CA LEU A 56 6.65 -17.59 10.26
C LEU A 56 5.46 -18.50 10.61
N ILE A 57 4.22 -18.06 10.34
CA ILE A 57 3.02 -18.87 10.57
C ILE A 57 2.64 -19.77 9.39
N GLY A 58 3.40 -19.76 8.29
CA GLY A 58 3.16 -20.61 7.11
C GLY A 58 1.86 -20.31 6.34
N GLN A 59 1.25 -19.12 6.52
CA GLN A 59 -0.02 -18.77 5.91
C GLN A 59 0.17 -18.18 4.51
N GLY A 60 0.21 -19.05 3.49
CA GLY A 60 0.40 -18.68 2.08
C GLY A 60 -0.43 -17.47 1.60
N PRO A 61 -1.75 -17.39 1.87
CA PRO A 61 -2.57 -16.24 1.45
C PRO A 61 -2.12 -14.90 2.06
N LEU A 62 -1.68 -14.90 3.32
CA LEU A 62 -1.17 -13.69 3.98
C LEU A 62 0.17 -13.25 3.39
N ILE A 63 1.04 -14.19 3.03
CA ILE A 63 2.32 -13.90 2.37
C ILE A 63 2.06 -13.16 1.05
N ILE A 64 1.17 -13.69 0.20
CA ILE A 64 0.80 -13.06 -1.08
C ILE A 64 0.19 -11.67 -0.84
N LYS A 65 -0.70 -11.53 0.15
CA LYS A 65 -1.31 -10.25 0.52
C LYS A 65 -0.27 -9.19 0.83
N TYR A 66 0.70 -9.50 1.70
CA TYR A 66 1.68 -8.51 2.14
C TYR A 66 2.72 -8.18 1.07
N ILE A 67 3.07 -9.13 0.18
CA ILE A 67 3.91 -8.86 -0.99
C ILE A 67 3.23 -7.82 -1.91
N ILE A 68 1.97 -8.05 -2.28
CA ILE A 68 1.21 -7.13 -3.13
C ILE A 68 1.08 -5.74 -2.46
N ALA A 69 0.85 -5.71 -1.15
CA ALA A 69 0.74 -4.47 -0.40
C ALA A 69 2.04 -3.65 -0.42
N ILE A 70 3.20 -4.30 -0.27
CA ILE A 70 4.52 -3.67 -0.31
C ILE A 70 4.78 -3.06 -1.70
N GLU A 71 4.62 -3.84 -2.77
CA GLU A 71 4.82 -3.39 -4.15
C GLU A 71 3.93 -2.18 -4.49
N THR A 72 2.63 -2.27 -4.15
CA THR A 72 1.68 -1.19 -4.41
C THR A 72 2.03 0.08 -3.61
N THR A 73 2.45 -0.09 -2.35
CA THR A 73 2.85 1.04 -1.49
C THR A 73 4.11 1.72 -2.00
N LEU A 74 5.11 0.95 -2.46
CA LEU A 74 6.32 1.49 -3.08
C LEU A 74 6.01 2.28 -4.35
N ALA A 75 5.18 1.74 -5.23
CA ALA A 75 4.74 2.44 -6.43
C ALA A 75 4.04 3.77 -6.07
N TYR A 76 3.16 3.75 -5.07
CA TYR A 76 2.46 4.94 -4.59
C TYR A 76 3.43 6.00 -4.02
N ILE A 77 4.37 5.59 -3.17
CA ILE A 77 5.39 6.48 -2.60
C ILE A 77 6.25 7.09 -3.73
N GLY A 78 6.67 6.30 -4.72
CA GLY A 78 7.47 6.77 -5.86
C GLY A 78 6.73 7.83 -6.69
N ILE A 79 5.47 7.56 -7.03
CA ILE A 79 4.59 8.51 -7.74
C ILE A 79 4.41 9.78 -6.91
N PHE A 80 4.12 9.64 -5.62
CA PHE A 80 3.91 10.76 -4.71
C PHE A 80 5.18 11.61 -4.57
N ALA A 81 6.35 10.99 -4.41
CA ALA A 81 7.64 11.66 -4.33
C ALA A 81 7.94 12.43 -5.62
N TYR A 82 7.71 11.83 -6.79
CA TYR A 82 7.85 12.49 -8.09
C TYR A 82 6.99 13.77 -8.19
N PHE A 83 5.71 13.69 -7.82
CA PHE A 83 4.84 14.88 -7.81
C PHE A 83 5.26 15.93 -6.78
N SER A 84 5.74 15.50 -5.61
CA SER A 84 6.21 16.39 -4.54
C SER A 84 7.44 17.19 -4.96
N VAL A 85 8.42 16.53 -5.59
CA VAL A 85 9.65 17.15 -6.10
C VAL A 85 9.33 18.11 -7.25
N LYS A 86 8.47 17.71 -8.20
CA LYS A 86 8.06 18.58 -9.31
C LYS A 86 7.36 19.85 -8.81
N LYS A 87 6.51 19.74 -7.79
CA LYS A 87 5.79 20.88 -7.19
C LYS A 87 6.71 21.85 -6.44
N ARG A 88 7.84 21.38 -5.89
CA ARG A 88 8.89 22.25 -5.31
C ARG A 88 9.68 23.01 -6.38
N LYS A 89 9.96 22.38 -7.53
CA LYS A 89 10.78 22.96 -8.61
C LYS A 89 10.09 24.09 -9.38
N THR A 90 8.75 24.15 -9.39
CA THR A 90 7.97 25.23 -10.03
C THR A 90 7.73 26.45 -9.11
N ARG A 91 8.15 26.37 -7.84
CA ARG A 91 8.01 27.45 -6.85
C ARG A 91 9.33 28.17 -6.54
N SER A 92 10.42 27.79 -7.21
CA SER A 92 11.73 28.45 -7.21
C SER A 92 11.93 29.15 -8.55
#